data_AF-A0A7K0ZUB4-F1
#
_entry.id   AF-A0A7K0ZUB4-F1
#
_cell.length_a   1.000
_cell.length_b   1.000
_cell.length_c   1.000
_cell.angle_alpha   90.00
_cell.angle_beta   90.00
_cell.angle_gamma   90.00
#
_symmetry.space_group_name_H-M   'P 1'
#
loop_
_entity.id
_entity.type
_entity.pdbx_description
1 polymer ?
#
loop_
_entity_poly.entity_id
_entity_poly.type
_entity_poly.pdbx_seq_one_letter_code
_entity_poly.pdbx_strand_id
1 'polypeptide(L)'
;YYFRAIEDSEYCHDGMLAIAGLWTTWGSGDNAYVSCTAITTQASEQISEIHHRMPLLLDKAGLATWLSKDVKIDFDEIKISEQLRVKIQSVSTRVNNARNDDPSLVEYAVIDESQPLSLF
;
A
#
# COMPACT_ATOMS: atom_id res chain seq x y z
N TYR A 1 -7.12 -0.29 -10.11
CA TYR A 1 -5.67 -0.14 -10.37
C TYR A 1 -4.88 -1.09 -9.49
N TYR A 2 -3.73 -1.56 -9.96
CA TYR A 2 -2.79 -2.40 -9.22
C TYR A 2 -1.43 -1.70 -9.11
N PHE A 3 -0.84 -1.79 -7.92
CA PHE A 3 0.43 -1.15 -7.55
C PHE A 3 1.45 -2.24 -7.29
N ARG A 4 2.64 -2.12 -7.88
CA ARG A 4 3.73 -3.08 -7.67
C ARG A 4 5.07 -2.39 -7.54
N ALA A 5 6.00 -3.07 -6.85
CA ALA A 5 7.38 -2.63 -6.77
C ALA A 5 8.05 -2.64 -8.15
N ILE A 6 9.03 -1.76 -8.31
CA ILE A 6 9.99 -1.76 -9.42
C ILE A 6 11.30 -2.32 -8.85
N GLU A 7 11.94 -3.29 -9.49
CA GLU A 7 13.08 -4.03 -8.90
C GLU A 7 14.19 -3.13 -8.34
N ASP A 8 14.56 -2.06 -9.05
CA ASP A 8 15.59 -1.10 -8.65
C ASP A 8 15.06 0.10 -7.84
N SER A 9 13.86 -0.01 -7.28
CA SER A 9 13.27 1.01 -6.41
C SER A 9 13.69 0.83 -4.96
N GLU A 10 13.89 1.94 -4.26
CA GLU A 10 14.06 2.02 -2.82
C GLU A 10 12.86 1.46 -2.04
N TYR A 11 11.69 1.40 -2.68
CA TYR A 11 10.46 0.81 -2.16
C TYR A 11 10.31 -0.69 -2.46
N CYS A 12 11.27 -1.30 -3.16
CA CYS A 12 11.26 -2.73 -3.47
C CYS A 12 11.94 -3.53 -2.37
N HIS A 13 11.15 -4.39 -1.73
CA HIS A 13 11.58 -5.35 -0.71
C HIS A 13 11.36 -6.75 -1.28
N ASP A 14 12.36 -7.30 -1.95
CA ASP A 14 12.30 -8.62 -2.62
C ASP A 14 11.08 -8.77 -3.54
N GLY A 15 10.80 -7.74 -4.35
CA GLY A 15 9.65 -7.69 -5.27
C GLY A 15 8.34 -7.24 -4.63
N MET A 16 8.32 -6.95 -3.34
CA MET A 16 7.14 -6.51 -2.58
C MET A 16 7.23 -5.03 -2.20
N LEU A 17 6.07 -4.43 -1.93
CA LEU A 17 5.97 -3.12 -1.28
C LEU A 17 5.79 -3.32 0.23
N ALA A 18 6.41 -2.46 1.05
CA ALA A 18 6.18 -2.42 2.48
C ALA A 18 5.27 -1.25 2.85
N ILE A 19 4.27 -1.50 3.70
CA ILE A 19 3.33 -0.50 4.19
C ILE A 19 3.51 -0.36 5.70
N ALA A 20 3.60 0.87 6.18
CA ALA A 20 3.59 1.15 7.61
C ALA A 20 2.24 0.74 8.23
N GLY A 21 2.32 0.00 9.34
CA GLY A 21 1.13 -0.52 10.00
C GLY A 21 1.31 -0.62 11.49
N LEU A 22 0.18 -0.56 12.20
CA LEU A 22 0.10 -0.81 13.63
C LEU A 22 -0.57 -2.17 13.84
N TRP A 23 -0.21 -2.85 14.92
CA TRP A 23 -0.84 -4.09 15.30
C TRP A 23 -1.06 -4.15 16.80
N THR A 24 -2.03 -4.95 17.21
CA THR A 24 -2.27 -5.25 18.62
C THR A 24 -2.93 -6.62 18.76
N THR A 25 -2.80 -7.21 19.94
CA THR A 25 -3.53 -8.41 20.33
C THR A 25 -4.78 -8.01 21.10
N TRP A 26 -5.92 -8.58 20.71
CA TRP A 26 -7.20 -8.44 21.39
C TRP A 26 -7.58 -9.75 22.08
N GLY A 27 -8.40 -9.68 23.13
CA GLY A 27 -8.86 -10.85 23.87
C GLY A 27 -7.84 -11.41 24.86
N SER A 28 -8.12 -12.59 25.41
CA SER A 28 -7.26 -13.30 26.37
C SER A 28 -7.46 -14.81 26.31
N GLY A 29 -6.48 -15.57 26.80
CA GLY A 29 -6.50 -17.05 26.76
C GLY A 29 -6.61 -17.58 25.32
N ASP A 30 -7.43 -18.62 25.15
CA ASP A 30 -7.65 -19.26 23.84
C ASP A 30 -8.41 -18.39 22.83
N ASN A 31 -8.99 -17.25 23.27
CA ASN A 31 -9.70 -16.31 22.41
C ASN A 31 -8.84 -15.12 21.98
N ALA A 32 -7.54 -15.12 22.28
CA ALA A 32 -6.65 -14.04 21.86
C ALA A 32 -6.46 -14.06 20.34
N TYR A 33 -6.54 -12.90 19.69
CA TYR A 33 -6.28 -12.75 18.26
C TYR A 33 -5.48 -11.49 17.95
N VAL A 34 -4.63 -11.57 16.93
CA VAL A 34 -3.84 -10.45 16.43
C VAL A 34 -4.64 -9.72 15.36
N SER A 35 -4.65 -8.39 15.44
CA SER A 35 -5.17 -7.52 14.39
C SER A 35 -4.11 -6.52 13.99
N CYS A 36 -4.21 -6.03 12.76
CA CYS A 36 -3.36 -4.95 12.26
C CYS A 36 -4.18 -3.95 11.45
N THR A 37 -3.63 -2.74 11.31
CA THR A 37 -4.18 -1.68 10.46
C THR A 37 -3.04 -1.04 9.65
N ALA A 38 -3.33 -0.70 8.40
CA ALA A 38 -2.42 0.05 7.56
C ALA A 38 -2.56 1.55 7.84
N ILE A 39 -1.43 2.25 7.94
CA ILE A 39 -1.41 3.71 8.04
C ILE A 39 -1.58 4.28 6.64
N THR A 40 -2.49 5.24 6.51
CA THR A 40 -2.74 5.98 5.28
C THR A 40 -2.30 7.41 5.42
N THR A 41 -1.83 7.98 4.32
CA THR A 41 -1.41 9.37 4.22
C THR A 41 -2.05 10.04 2.99
N GLN A 42 -1.80 11.33 2.78
CA GLN A 42 -2.18 12.01 1.55
C GLN A 42 -1.50 11.35 0.35
N ALA A 43 -2.20 11.24 -0.77
CA ALA A 43 -1.61 10.70 -1.99
C ALA A 43 -0.43 11.57 -2.49
N SER A 44 0.62 10.93 -3.00
CA SER A 44 1.62 11.61 -3.82
C SER A 44 0.98 12.16 -5.09
N GLU A 45 1.65 13.07 -5.78
CA GLU A 45 1.16 13.65 -7.05
C GLU A 45 0.75 12.54 -8.04
N GLN A 46 1.61 11.53 -8.21
CA GLN A 46 1.37 10.37 -9.08
C GLN A 46 0.10 9.57 -8.74
N ILE A 47 -0.28 9.49 -7.45
CA ILE A 47 -1.44 8.69 -7.00
C ILE A 47 -2.70 9.56 -6.90
N SER A 48 -2.55 10.87 -6.77
CA SER A 48 -3.64 11.82 -6.57
C SER A 48 -4.64 11.84 -7.72
N GLU A 49 -4.23 11.48 -8.94
CA GLU A 49 -5.10 11.30 -10.10
C GLU A 49 -6.07 10.11 -9.96
N ILE A 50 -5.72 9.13 -9.12
CA ILE A 50 -6.51 7.92 -8.88
C ILE A 50 -7.31 8.05 -7.58
N HIS A 51 -6.69 8.55 -6.51
CA HIS A 51 -7.33 8.72 -5.20
C HIS A 51 -6.55 9.68 -4.29
N HIS A 52 -7.26 10.41 -3.43
CA HIS A 52 -6.69 11.46 -2.56
C HIS A 52 -5.85 10.93 -1.36
N ARG A 53 -5.92 9.62 -1.08
CA ARG A 53 -5.11 8.94 -0.04
C ARG A 53 -4.36 7.76 -0.61
N MET A 54 -3.26 7.42 0.04
CA MET A 54 -2.46 6.22 -0.23
C MET A 54 -1.97 5.57 1.07
N PRO A 55 -1.58 4.28 1.05
CA PRO A 55 -0.84 3.68 2.15
C PRO A 55 0.51 4.39 2.36
N LEU A 56 0.97 4.52 3.60
CA LEU A 56 2.33 5.00 3.86
C LEU A 56 3.33 3.92 3.45
N LEU A 57 3.92 4.06 2.26
CA LEU A 57 4.94 3.15 1.74
C LEU A 57 6.28 3.40 2.43
N LEU A 58 6.93 2.33 2.86
CA LEU A 58 8.24 2.36 3.49
C LEU A 58 9.31 1.96 2.47
N ASP A 59 10.34 2.78 2.33
CA ASP A 59 11.56 2.39 1.63
C ASP A 59 12.42 1.48 2.54
N LYS A 60 13.58 1.03 2.07
CA LYS A 60 14.48 0.14 2.85
C LYS A 60 14.91 0.74 4.19
N ALA A 61 15.25 2.03 4.23
CA ALA A 61 15.68 2.70 5.46
C ALA A 61 14.51 2.94 6.42
N GLY A 62 13.36 3.34 5.89
CA GLY A 62 12.11 3.54 6.60
C GLY A 62 11.60 2.24 7.19
N LEU A 63 11.70 1.11 6.49
CA LEU A 63 11.31 -0.21 7.02
C LEU A 63 12.18 -0.61 8.21
N ALA A 64 13.51 -0.47 8.09
CA ALA A 64 14.43 -0.75 9.18
C ALA A 64 14.15 0.13 10.41
N THR A 65 13.86 1.41 10.17
CA THR A 65 13.47 2.37 11.22
C THR A 65 12.13 2.01 11.85
N TRP A 66 11.13 1.66 11.03
CA TRP A 66 9.77 1.31 11.47
C TRP A 66 9.73 0.09 12.39
N LEU A 67 10.60 -0.89 12.12
CA LEU A 67 10.69 -2.13 12.90
C LEU A 67 11.67 -2.04 14.08
N SER A 68 12.41 -0.94 14.21
CA SER A 68 13.36 -0.75 15.30
C SER A 68 12.63 -0.53 16.63
N LYS A 69 13.11 -1.20 17.68
CA LYS A 69 12.62 -0.97 19.06
C LYS A 69 13.26 0.23 19.73
N ASP A 70 14.39 0.68 19.18
CA ASP A 70 15.24 1.72 19.77
C ASP A 70 14.93 3.11 19.20
N VAL A 71 14.09 3.18 18.17
CA VAL A 71 13.68 4.43 17.53
C VAL A 71 12.24 4.76 17.93
N LYS A 72 12.04 5.98 18.43
CA LYS A 72 10.71 6.56 18.52
C LYS A 72 10.39 7.24 17.20
N ILE A 73 9.30 6.83 16.58
CA ILE A 73 8.81 7.43 15.34
C ILE A 73 8.04 8.69 15.71
N ASP A 74 8.51 9.82 15.19
CA ASP A 74 7.72 11.06 15.19
C ASP A 74 6.88 11.08 13.90
N PHE A 75 5.55 11.01 14.06
CA PHE A 75 4.63 10.98 12.94
C PHE A 75 4.56 12.31 12.19
N ASP A 76 4.89 13.42 12.86
CA ASP A 76 4.87 14.75 12.24
C ASP A 76 6.09 14.95 11.31
N GLU A 77 7.14 14.15 11.48
CA GLU A 77 8.35 14.18 10.64
C GLU A 77 8.30 13.21 9.46
N ILE A 78 7.24 12.41 9.32
CA ILE A 78 7.10 11.46 8.22
C ILE A 78 6.88 12.24 6.91
N LYS A 79 7.90 12.23 6.06
CA LYS A 79 7.84 12.82 4.72
C LYS A 79 7.36 11.79 3.70
N ILE A 80 6.33 12.15 2.95
CA ILE A 80 5.86 11.37 1.80
C ILE A 80 6.74 11.76 0.61
N SER A 81 7.32 10.79 -0.08
CA SER A 81 8.00 11.09 -1.34
C SER A 81 6.99 11.56 -2.39
N GLU A 82 7.26 12.70 -3.02
CA GLU A 82 6.47 13.20 -4.14
C GLU A 82 6.59 12.28 -5.36
N GLN A 83 7.76 11.64 -5.52
CA GLN A 83 8.08 10.76 -6.65
C GLN A 83 8.23 9.31 -6.17
N LEU A 84 7.11 8.59 -6.11
CA LEU A 84 7.14 7.18 -5.77
C LEU A 84 7.60 6.36 -6.97
N ARG A 85 8.73 5.67 -6.83
CA ARG A 85 9.20 4.72 -7.84
C ARG A 85 8.46 3.39 -7.72
N VAL A 86 7.15 3.42 -8.00
CA VAL A 86 6.25 2.27 -8.04
C VAL A 86 5.57 2.19 -9.40
N LYS A 87 5.26 0.98 -9.86
CA LYS A 87 4.50 0.79 -11.10
C LYS A 87 3.01 0.73 -10.77
N ILE A 88 2.24 1.55 -11.46
CA ILE A 88 0.79 1.62 -11.38
C ILE A 88 0.24 1.16 -12.72
N GLN A 89 -0.75 0.26 -12.69
CA GLN A 89 -1.42 -0.20 -13.90
C GLN A 89 -2.93 -0.35 -13.70
N SER A 90 -3.67 -0.14 -14.77
CA SER A 90 -5.08 -0.47 -14.83
C SER A 90 -5.29 -1.99 -14.83
N VAL A 91 -6.38 -2.41 -14.20
CA VAL A 91 -6.78 -3.83 -14.10
C VAL A 91 -8.29 -3.93 -14.29
N SER A 92 -8.78 -5.12 -14.57
CA SER A 92 -10.21 -5.39 -14.75
C SER A 92 -11.01 -5.06 -13.48
N THR A 93 -12.24 -4.58 -13.63
CA THR A 93 -13.21 -4.36 -12.54
C THR A 93 -13.63 -5.66 -11.84
N ARG A 94 -13.24 -6.83 -12.37
CA ARG A 94 -13.33 -8.12 -11.64
C ARG A 94 -12.74 -8.05 -10.24
N VAL A 95 -11.67 -7.26 -10.04
CA VAL A 95 -11.02 -7.11 -8.73
C VAL A 95 -11.94 -6.53 -7.65
N ASN A 96 -13.03 -5.84 -8.04
CA ASN A 96 -13.98 -5.22 -7.10
C ASN A 96 -14.83 -6.27 -6.35
N ASN A 97 -14.90 -7.51 -6.84
CA ASN A 97 -15.61 -8.59 -6.17
C ASN A 97 -14.61 -9.47 -5.41
N ALA A 98 -14.61 -9.37 -4.08
CA ALA A 98 -13.70 -10.10 -3.19
C ALA A 98 -13.81 -11.64 -3.25
N ARG A 99 -14.82 -12.20 -3.95
CA ARG A 99 -14.90 -13.64 -4.23
C ARG A 99 -13.98 -14.10 -5.36
N ASN A 100 -13.49 -13.17 -6.18
CA ASN A 100 -12.51 -13.48 -7.22
C ASN A 100 -11.11 -13.49 -6.58
N ASP A 101 -10.39 -14.59 -6.77
CA ASP A 101 -9.02 -14.77 -6.28
C ASP A 101 -8.24 -15.61 -7.29
N ASP A 102 -7.82 -14.96 -8.37
CA ASP A 102 -7.10 -15.61 -9.47
C ASP A 102 -6.02 -14.67 -10.04
N PRO A 103 -4.93 -15.19 -10.64
CA PRO A 103 -3.81 -14.37 -11.09
C PRO A 103 -4.17 -13.33 -12.16
N SER A 104 -5.26 -13.49 -12.91
CA SER A 104 -5.66 -12.54 -13.95
C SER A 104 -6.12 -11.20 -13.38
N LEU A 105 -6.44 -11.13 -12.08
CA LEU A 105 -6.91 -9.91 -11.43
C LEU A 105 -5.88 -8.78 -11.39
N VAL A 106 -4.60 -9.12 -11.55
CA VAL A 106 -3.50 -8.14 -11.59
C VAL A 106 -2.98 -7.93 -13.02
N GLU A 107 -3.53 -8.59 -14.03
CA GLU A 107 -3.15 -8.37 -15.42
C GLU A 107 -3.67 -7.02 -15.94
N TYR A 108 -2.93 -6.44 -16.90
CA TYR A 108 -3.33 -5.18 -17.51
C TYR A 108 -4.68 -5.32 -18.21
N ALA A 109 -5.59 -4.38 -17.95
CA ALA A 109 -6.82 -4.22 -18.69
C ALA A 109 -6.99 -2.78 -19.17
N VAL A 110 -7.56 -2.60 -20.35
CA VAL A 110 -7.96 -1.28 -20.84
C VAL A 110 -9.14 -0.81 -19.99
N ILE A 111 -9.03 0.40 -19.43
CA ILE A 111 -10.15 1.05 -18.74
C ILE A 111 -10.99 1.76 -19.78
N ASP A 112 -12.30 1.57 -19.70
CA ASP A 112 -13.24 2.44 -20.41
C ASP A 112 -13.23 3.81 -19.72
N GLU A 113 -12.60 4.80 -20.34
CA GLU A 113 -12.47 6.17 -19.82
C GLU A 113 -13.83 6.87 -19.58
N SER A 114 -14.93 6.29 -20.07
CA SER A 114 -16.28 6.77 -19.74
C SER A 114 -16.72 6.44 -18.31
N GLN A 115 -16.01 5.53 -17.61
CA GLN A 115 -16.24 5.25 -16.20
C GLN A 115 -15.31 6.06 -15.29
N PRO A 116 -15.83 6.65 -14.20
CA PRO A 116 -15.00 7.43 -13.28
C PRO A 116 -13.90 6.56 -12.68
N LEU A 117 -12.70 7.14 -12.57
CA LEU A 117 -11.60 6.54 -11.82
C LEU A 117 -12.01 6.46 -10.35
N SER A 118 -12.38 5.28 -9.87
CA SER A 118 -12.65 5.07 -8.45
C SER A 118 -11.90 3.85 -7.92
N LEU A 119 -11.38 4.02 -6.70
CA LEU A 119 -10.88 2.93 -5.85
C LEU A 119 -11.99 2.36 -4.96
N PHE A 120 -13.23 2.85 -5.10
CA PHE A 120 -14.44 2.49 -4.34
C PHE A 120 -15.69 2.51 -5.21
#